data_AF-A0A9P3ZI91-F1
#
_entry.id   AF-A0A9P3ZI91-F1
#
_cell.length_a   1.000
_cell.length_b   1.000
_cell.length_c   1.000
_cell.angle_alpha   90.00
_cell.angle_beta   90.00
_cell.angle_gamma   90.00
#
_symmetry.space_group_name_H-M   'P 1'
#
loop_
_entity.id
_entity.type
_entity.pdbx_description
1 polymer ?
#
loop_
_entity_poly.entity_id
_entity_poly.type
_entity_poly.pdbx_seq_one_letter_code
_entity_poly.pdbx_strand_id
1 'polypeptide(L)' 'MKATYNKSKIFRNAWYLKRANASMSFSACLKKAWRNEKLAMLTARIENRPTEQPKATEYRPELLIVPADYYGNSRTYYGD' A
#
# COMPACT_ATOMS: atom_id res chain seq x y z
N MET A 1 15.83 6.16 15.64
CA MET A 1 16.66 6.29 14.42
C MET A 1 15.75 6.41 13.20
N LYS A 2 15.82 7.50 12.42
CA LYS A 2 15.14 7.55 11.11
C LYS A 2 15.65 6.37 10.30
N ALA A 3 14.75 5.52 9.81
CA ALA A 3 15.10 4.40 8.95
C ALA A 3 15.78 4.98 7.70
N THR A 4 17.11 4.98 7.73
CA THR A 4 17.94 5.58 6.69
C THR A 4 18.17 4.47 5.68
N TYR A 5 17.68 4.66 4.46
CA TYR A 5 17.87 3.68 3.39
C TYR A 5 19.35 3.37 3.23
N ASN A 6 19.70 2.08 3.18
CA ASN A 6 21.08 1.66 2.98
C ASN A 6 21.47 1.91 1.52
N LYS A 7 22.06 3.08 1.26
CA LYS A 7 22.46 3.52 -0.09
C LYS A 7 23.42 2.52 -0.73
N SER A 8 24.40 2.02 0.00
CA SER A 8 25.39 1.05 -0.50
C SER A 8 24.73 -0.24 -0.97
N LYS A 9 23.74 -0.76 -0.23
CA LYS A 9 22.95 -1.93 -0.63
C LYS A 9 22.16 -1.68 -1.92
N ILE A 10 21.52 -0.50 -2.03
CA ILE A 10 20.76 -0.13 -3.24
C ILE A 10 21.68 -0.07 -4.47
N PHE A 11 22.84 0.56 -4.35
CA PHE A 11 23.83 0.64 -5.44
C PHE A 11 24.34 -0.76 -5.86
N ARG A 12 24.64 -1.62 -4.89
CA ARG A 12 25.09 -3.00 -5.17
C ARG A 12 24.01 -3.81 -5.89
N ASN A 13 22.76 -3.70 -5.47
CA ASN A 13 21.62 -4.35 -6.13
C ASN A 13 21.39 -3.82 -7.55
N ALA A 14 21.51 -2.50 -7.76
CA ALA A 14 21.44 -1.91 -9.09
C ALA A 14 22.55 -2.41 -10.00
N TRP A 15 23.77 -2.56 -9.48
CA TRP A 15 24.91 -3.13 -10.21
C TRP A 15 24.67 -4.59 -10.62
N TYR A 16 24.18 -5.42 -9.71
CA TYR A 16 23.83 -6.81 -10.05
C TYR A 16 22.74 -6.88 -11.13
N LEU A 17 21.71 -6.02 -11.05
CA LEU A 17 20.67 -5.93 -12.06
C LEU A 17 21.22 -5.53 -13.43
N LYS A 18 22.18 -4.60 -13.48
CA LYS A 18 22.85 -4.18 -14.72
C LYS A 18 23.74 -5.29 -15.29
N ARG A 19 24.42 -6.05 -14.43
CA ARG A 19 25.20 -7.23 -14.84
C ARG A 19 24.32 -8.32 -15.43
N ALA A 20 23.16 -8.57 -14.82
CA ALA A 20 22.22 -9.59 -15.29
C ALA A 20 21.45 -9.14 -16.55
N ASN A 21 21.20 -7.83 -16.70
CA ASN A 21 20.43 -7.27 -17.81
C ASN A 21 21.28 -6.22 -18.55
N ALA A 22 22.07 -6.68 -19.53
CA ALA A 22 22.97 -5.82 -20.29
C ALA A 22 22.21 -4.72 -21.07
N SER A 23 20.99 -5.02 -21.54
CA SER A 23 20.12 -4.12 -22.30
C SER A 23 19.52 -2.97 -21.48
N MET A 24 19.41 -3.11 -20.16
CA MET A 24 18.85 -2.06 -19.31
C MET A 24 19.87 -0.96 -19.03
N SER A 25 19.45 0.31 -19.07
CA SER A 25 20.29 1.41 -18.63
C SER A 25 20.53 1.35 -17.11
N PHE A 26 21.71 1.81 -16.66
CA PHE A 26 22.04 1.78 -15.23
C PHE A 26 21.06 2.60 -14.38
N SER A 27 20.56 3.72 -14.92
CA SER A 27 19.53 4.54 -14.26
C SER A 27 18.21 3.78 -14.07
N ALA A 28 17.81 2.93 -15.02
CA ALA A 28 16.65 2.06 -14.88
C ALA A 28 16.87 0.98 -13.79
N CYS A 29 18.06 0.37 -13.76
CA CYS A 29 18.44 -0.59 -12.72
C CYS A 29 18.43 0.07 -11.32
N LEU A 30 18.92 1.30 -11.20
CA LEU A 30 18.92 2.06 -9.95
C LEU A 30 17.50 2.39 -9.47
N LYS A 31 16.62 2.86 -10.36
CA LYS A 31 15.20 3.11 -10.04
C LYS A 31 14.51 1.83 -9.57
N LYS A 32 14.78 0.68 -10.20
CA LYS A 32 14.23 -0.62 -9.82
C LYS A 32 14.71 -1.06 -8.43
N ALA A 33 16.02 -1.01 -8.18
CA ALA A 33 16.60 -1.34 -6.88
C ALA A 33 16.06 -0.42 -5.76
N TRP A 34 15.90 0.88 -6.04
CA TRP A 34 15.34 1.85 -5.10
C TRP A 34 13.89 1.55 -4.74
N ARG A 35 13.05 1.20 -5.72
CA ARG A 35 11.66 0.77 -5.48
C ARG A 35 11.61 -0.49 -4.63
N ASN A 36 12.47 -1.47 -4.91
CA ASN A 36 12.53 -2.73 -4.16
C ASN A 36 12.87 -2.51 -2.68
N GLU A 37 13.88 -1.67 -2.39
CA GLU A 37 14.27 -1.38 -1.01
C GLU A 37 13.22 -0.55 -0.25
N LYS A 38 12.46 0.32 -0.94
CA LYS A 38 11.30 1.00 -0.34
C LYS A 38 10.20 0.01 0.07
N LEU A 39 9.88 -0.94 -0.80
CA LEU A 39 8.89 -1.99 -0.50
C LEU A 39 9.37 -2.86 0.65
N ALA A 40 10.62 -3.33 0.61
CA ALA A 40 11.21 -4.12 1.69
C ALA A 40 11.17 -3.38 3.04
N MET A 41 11.41 -2.07 3.06
CA MET A 41 11.29 -1.27 4.29
C MET A 41 9.85 -1.15 4.78
N LEU A 42 8.89 -1.00 3.87
CA LEU A 42 7.47 -0.93 4.22
C LEU A 42 7.00 -2.28 4.79
N THR A 43 7.36 -3.39 4.13
CA THR A 43 7.09 -4.74 4.60
C THR A 43 7.72 -4.99 5.97
N ALA A 44 9.01 -4.66 6.15
CA ALA A 44 9.67 -4.82 7.44
C ALA A 44 9.03 -3.95 8.54
N ARG A 45 8.47 -2.78 8.22
CA ARG A 45 7.71 -1.96 9.19
C ARG A 45 6.37 -2.57 9.57
N ILE A 46 5.72 -3.27 8.63
CA ILE A 46 4.47 -3.99 8.91
C ILE A 46 4.78 -5.21 9.79
N GLU A 47 5.84 -5.95 9.49
CA GLU A 47 6.27 -7.15 10.21
C GLU A 47 6.83 -6.83 11.62
N ASN A 48 7.57 -5.73 11.78
CA ASN A 48 8.10 -5.28 13.08
C ASN A 48 7.09 -4.45 13.88
N ARG A 49 5.85 -4.30 13.39
CA ARG A 49 4.76 -3.77 14.22
C ARG A 49 4.39 -4.89 15.20
N PRO A 50 4.39 -4.65 16.53
CA PRO A 50 3.76 -5.62 17.42
C PRO A 50 2.34 -5.82 16.91
N THR A 51 1.96 -7.07 16.71
CA THR A 51 0.61 -7.46 16.32
C THR A 51 -0.31 -7.18 17.52
N GLU A 52 -0.56 -5.91 17.82
CA GLU A 52 -1.90 -5.54 18.24
C GLU A 52 -2.76 -5.89 17.03
N GLN A 53 -3.29 -7.12 17.07
CA GLN A 53 -4.44 -7.48 16.28
C GLN A 53 -5.35 -6.25 16.32
N PRO A 54 -5.83 -5.71 15.19
CA PRO A 54 -6.99 -4.84 15.28
C PRO A 54 -8.02 -5.68 16.02
N LYS A 55 -8.29 -5.34 17.29
CA LYS A 55 -9.34 -5.96 18.09
C LYS A 55 -10.52 -5.98 17.15
N ALA A 56 -10.90 -7.19 16.72
CA ALA A 56 -11.86 -7.40 15.65
C ALA A 56 -12.96 -6.38 15.87
N THR A 57 -13.14 -5.45 14.91
CA THR A 57 -14.12 -4.38 15.04
C THR A 57 -15.42 -5.06 15.39
N GLU A 58 -15.81 -4.98 16.66
CA GLU A 58 -17.06 -5.58 17.13
C GLU A 58 -18.13 -5.02 16.23
N TYR A 59 -18.83 -5.93 15.54
CA TYR A 59 -19.94 -5.60 14.67
C TYR A 59 -20.92 -4.77 15.49
N ARG A 60 -20.91 -3.44 15.30
CA ARG A 60 -21.83 -2.49 15.92
C ARG A 60 -22.97 -2.23 14.92
N PRO A 61 -24.08 -2.97 15.00
CA PRO A 61 -25.20 -2.81 14.07
C PRO A 61 -25.85 -1.42 14.16
N GLU A 62 -25.65 -0.70 15.28
CA GLU A 62 -26.21 0.64 15.51
C GLU A 62 -25.74 1.70 14.49
N LEU A 63 -24.59 1.52 13.84
CA LEU A 63 -24.08 2.45 12.81
C LEU A 63 -24.52 2.08 11.38
N LEU A 64 -25.09 0.89 11.18
CA LEU A 64 -25.57 0.41 9.87
C LEU A 64 -27.09 0.56 9.70
N ILE A 65 -27.79 1.13 10.69
CA ILE A 65 -29.22 1.43 10.56
C ILE A 65 -29.34 2.63 9.62
N VAL A 66 -29.52 2.33 8.33
CA VAL A 66 -30.08 3.29 7.38
C VAL A 66 -31.46 3.67 7.93
N PRO A 67 -31.76 4.97 8.15
CA PRO A 67 -33.09 5.40 8.53
C PRO A 67 -34.10 4.86 7.51
N ALA A 68 -35.21 4.28 7.97
CA ALA A 68 -36.26 3.72 7.10
C ALA A 68 -36.81 4.74 6.08
N ASP A 69 -36.52 6.02 6.29
CA ASP A 69 -36.95 7.16 5.49
C ASP A 69 -36.02 7.43 4.29
N TYR A 70 -34.90 6.72 4.14
CA TYR A 70 -33.93 6.94 3.04
C TYR A 70 -34.48 6.55 1.65
N TYR A 71 -35.50 5.69 1.60
CA TYR A 71 -36.30 5.44 0.40
C TYR A 71 -37.66 6.16 0.47
N GLY A 72 -37.66 7.38 1.02
CA GLY A 72 -38.78 8.29 0.96
C GLY A 72 -39.16 8.58 -0.49
N ASN A 73 -40.34 8.09 -0.88
CA ASN A 73 -41.17 8.62 -1.96
C ASN A 73 -40.86 8.19 -3.40
N SER A 74 -40.94 6.89 -3.71
CA SER A 74 -41.02 6.39 -5.10
C SER A 74 -42.45 6.49 -5.70
N ARG A 75 -43.13 7.64 -5.54
CA ARG A 75 -44.49 7.85 -6.08
C ARG A 75 -44.70 9.19 -6.78
N THR A 76 -43.67 9.76 -7.39
CA THR A 76 -43.83 10.83 -8.38
C THR A 76 -43.30 10.36 -9.73
N TYR A 77 -44.21 9.79 -10.52
CA TYR A 77 -44.05 9.64 -11.96
C TYR A 77 -44.18 11.04 -12.57
N TYR A 78 -43.05 11.63 -12.97
CA TYR A 78 -43.05 12.70 -13.96
C TYR A 78 -42.63 12.07 -15.29
N GLY A 79 -43.62 11.52 -16.00
CA GLY A 79 -43.49 11.24 -17.42
C GLY A 79 -43.98 12.46 -18.19
N ASP A 80 -43.10 12.99 -19.03
CA ASP A 80 -43.44 13.88 -20.15
C ASP A 80 -44.12 13.05 -21.26
#